data_AF-A0A2C8D6G7-F1
#
_entry.id   AF-A0A2C8D6G7-F1
#
_cell.length_a   1.000
_cell.length_b   1.000
_cell.length_c   1.000
_cell.angle_alpha   90.00
_cell.angle_beta   90.00
_cell.angle_gamma   90.00
#
_symmetry.space_group_name_H-M   'P 1'
#
loop_
_entity.id
_entity.type
_entity.pdbx_description
1 polymer ?
#
loop_
_entity_poly.entity_id
_entity_poly.type
_entity_poly.pdbx_seq_one_letter_code
_entity_poly.pdbx_strand_id
1 'polypeptide(L)'
;MILNKETLSYYIGSASTDRINSRFSKHLIYLNGSKIVKNSVNKYGLHNFAFIVLELFPEIVNQENNKKLLDLEDFYLKSLLPDYNILTEAGSSFGYKHTEVNRIKMKANYSEKRREEIGSLNRGKTLSSETIETMRQSALNRKPLDYTEQGVLNMKKNSKPIIVKELNNTVYGEFNSIVEAAEALNCSTKTIQRTLKTPSKTLKGRWIVDYFK
;
A
#
# COMPACT_ATOMS: atom_id res chain seq x y z
N MET A 1 10.76 -29.21 9.75
CA MET A 1 11.99 -28.56 10.26
C MET A 1 13.17 -28.87 9.36
N ILE A 2 14.05 -27.90 9.13
CA ILE A 2 15.32 -28.06 8.42
C ILE A 2 16.44 -27.68 9.38
N LEU A 3 17.25 -28.64 9.81
CA LEU A 3 18.31 -28.47 10.81
C LEU A 3 19.68 -28.47 10.14
N ASN A 4 20.53 -27.50 10.45
CA ASN A 4 21.96 -27.56 10.15
C ASN A 4 22.67 -28.30 11.28
N LYS A 5 23.34 -29.42 10.97
CA LYS A 5 24.03 -30.28 11.94
C LYS A 5 25.28 -29.64 12.54
N GLU A 6 25.92 -28.71 11.83
CA GLU A 6 27.13 -28.04 12.33
C GLU A 6 26.79 -26.87 13.27
N THR A 7 25.85 -26.01 12.88
CA THR A 7 25.51 -24.83 13.68
C THR A 7 24.39 -25.08 14.69
N LEU A 8 23.69 -26.21 14.58
CA LEU A 8 22.45 -26.53 15.29
C LEU A 8 21.31 -25.53 15.06
N SER A 9 21.46 -24.60 14.12
CA SER A 9 20.42 -23.66 13.72
C SER A 9 19.43 -24.30 12.77
N TYR A 10 18.16 -23.91 12.89
CA TYR A 10 17.09 -24.56 12.13
C TYR A 10 16.03 -23.59 11.61
N TYR A 11 15.30 -24.09 10.62
CA TYR A 11 14.13 -23.46 10.00
C TYR A 11 12.89 -24.31 10.28
N ILE A 12 11.79 -23.64 10.64
CA ILE A 12 10.47 -24.26 10.83
C ILE A 12 9.53 -23.77 9.74
N GLY A 13 8.69 -24.68 9.26
CA GLY A 13 7.62 -24.33 8.34
C GLY A 13 6.68 -25.51 8.12
N SER A 14 5.44 -25.20 7.74
CA SER A 14 4.45 -26.20 7.35
C SER A 14 4.50 -26.53 5.85
N ALA A 15 3.81 -27.60 5.48
CA ALA A 15 3.48 -27.96 4.11
C ALA A 15 2.05 -28.52 4.08
N SER A 16 1.27 -28.14 3.06
CA SER A 16 -0.06 -28.73 2.83
C SER A 16 0.06 -30.19 2.41
N THR A 17 -1.09 -30.89 2.36
CA THR A 17 -1.19 -32.29 1.91
C THR A 17 -0.38 -32.52 0.62
N ASP A 18 0.42 -33.59 0.61
CA ASP A 18 1.32 -34.01 -0.47
C ASP A 18 2.40 -32.99 -0.93
N ARG A 19 2.62 -31.90 -0.17
CA ARG A 19 3.62 -30.87 -0.53
C ARG A 19 4.90 -30.91 0.28
N ILE A 20 5.10 -31.90 1.14
CA ILE A 20 6.32 -32.00 1.97
C ILE A 20 7.58 -32.14 1.11
N ASN A 21 7.55 -32.97 0.07
CA ASN A 21 8.67 -33.13 -0.87
C ASN A 21 8.92 -31.85 -1.67
N SER A 22 7.86 -31.14 -2.08
CA SER A 22 7.99 -29.84 -2.72
C SER A 22 8.70 -28.83 -1.80
N ARG A 23 8.39 -28.85 -0.50
CA ARG A 23 9.01 -27.99 0.50
C ARG A 23 10.49 -28.33 0.69
N PHE A 24 10.82 -29.61 0.81
CA PHE A 24 12.19 -30.11 0.85
C PHE A 24 12.99 -29.60 -0.36
N SER A 25 12.52 -29.92 -1.57
CA SER A 25 13.24 -29.57 -2.80
C SER A 25 13.38 -28.07 -2.98
N LYS A 26 12.34 -27.27 -2.68
CA LYS A 26 12.42 -25.81 -2.81
C LYS A 26 13.46 -25.18 -1.88
N HIS A 27 13.57 -25.66 -0.64
CA HIS A 27 14.49 -25.06 0.34
C HIS A 27 15.91 -25.59 0.21
N LEU A 28 16.10 -26.89 0.01
CA LEU A 28 17.40 -27.55 0.10
C LEU A 28 18.05 -27.85 -1.25
N ILE A 29 17.26 -28.05 -2.32
CA ILE A 29 17.78 -28.42 -3.64
C ILE A 29 17.79 -27.20 -4.58
N TYR A 30 16.63 -26.59 -4.80
CA TYR A 30 16.48 -25.46 -5.72
C TYR A 30 16.80 -24.11 -5.09
N LEU A 31 16.93 -24.06 -3.76
CA LEU A 31 17.28 -22.84 -3.01
C LEU A 31 16.39 -21.63 -3.32
N ASN A 32 15.10 -21.90 -3.58
CA ASN A 32 14.05 -20.91 -3.89
C ASN A 32 13.15 -20.62 -2.68
N GLY A 33 13.46 -21.19 -1.52
CA GLY A 33 12.74 -20.98 -0.27
C GLY A 33 13.31 -19.84 0.58
N SER A 34 13.64 -20.13 1.84
CA SER A 34 14.19 -19.14 2.76
C SER A 34 15.57 -18.68 2.30
N LYS A 35 15.77 -17.36 2.23
CA LYS A 35 17.06 -16.77 1.88
C LYS A 35 18.15 -17.13 2.90
N ILE A 36 17.79 -17.24 4.19
CA ILE A 36 18.75 -17.61 5.24
C ILE A 36 19.15 -19.08 5.10
N VAL A 37 18.18 -19.97 4.87
CA VAL A 37 18.46 -21.40 4.61
C VAL A 37 19.35 -21.54 3.37
N LYS A 38 19.04 -20.86 2.26
CA LYS A 38 19.88 -20.83 1.05
C LYS A 38 21.33 -20.45 1.36
N ASN A 39 21.53 -19.36 2.08
CA ASN A 39 22.87 -18.89 2.44
C ASN A 39 23.61 -19.92 3.30
N SER A 40 22.90 -20.57 4.22
CA SER A 40 23.46 -21.61 5.08
C SER A 40 23.83 -22.87 4.28
N VAL A 41 22.95 -23.34 3.38
CA VAL A 41 23.23 -24.48 2.49
C VAL A 41 24.43 -24.19 1.58
N ASN A 42 24.53 -22.98 1.02
CA ASN A 42 25.69 -22.60 0.22
C ASN A 42 27.00 -22.55 1.01
N LYS A 43 26.94 -22.24 2.31
CA LYS A 43 28.12 -22.14 3.17
C LYS A 43 28.59 -23.50 3.69
N TYR A 44 27.67 -24.33 4.17
CA TYR A 44 27.99 -25.58 4.86
C TYR A 44 27.74 -26.84 4.01
N GLY A 45 27.13 -26.69 2.84
CA GLY A 45 26.80 -27.81 1.95
C GLY A 45 25.55 -28.59 2.40
N LEU A 46 24.85 -29.19 1.44
CA LEU A 46 23.59 -29.91 1.67
C LEU A 46 23.75 -31.13 2.62
N HIS A 47 24.89 -31.82 2.57
CA HIS A 47 25.16 -33.00 3.40
C HIS A 47 25.14 -32.70 4.91
N ASN A 48 25.27 -31.44 5.29
CA ASN A 48 25.20 -30.97 6.67
C ASN A 48 23.78 -30.62 7.13
N PHE A 49 22.75 -30.88 6.33
CA PHE A 49 21.36 -30.61 6.69
C PHE A 49 20.55 -31.89 6.94
N ALA A 50 19.63 -31.81 7.89
CA ALA A 50 18.61 -32.82 8.15
C ALA A 50 17.21 -32.22 7.94
N PHE A 51 16.34 -32.96 7.25
CA PHE A 51 14.94 -32.58 7.05
C PHE A 51 14.06 -33.45 7.95
N ILE A 52 13.44 -32.83 8.95
CA ILE A 52 12.75 -33.51 10.05
C ILE A 52 11.28 -33.11 10.06
N VAL A 53 10.37 -34.10 10.13
CA VAL A 53 8.94 -33.89 10.33
C VAL A 53 8.67 -33.86 11.83
N LEU A 54 8.15 -32.73 12.34
CA LEU A 54 7.84 -32.55 13.76
C LEU A 54 6.47 -33.15 14.11
N GLU A 55 5.48 -32.86 13.28
CA GLU A 55 4.10 -33.27 13.49
C GLU A 55 3.41 -33.49 12.15
N LEU A 56 2.52 -34.48 12.09
CA LEU A 56 1.66 -34.74 10.94
C LEU A 56 0.29 -34.12 11.19
N PHE A 57 -0.16 -33.29 10.25
CA PHE A 57 -1.51 -32.73 10.33
C PHE A 57 -2.53 -33.80 9.92
N PRO A 58 -3.54 -34.10 10.76
CA PRO A 58 -4.42 -35.25 10.56
C PRO A 58 -5.46 -35.06 9.45
N GLU A 59 -5.81 -33.82 9.10
CA GLU A 59 -6.83 -33.50 8.10
C GLU A 59 -6.20 -33.17 6.74
N ILE A 60 -6.94 -33.43 5.65
CA ILE A 60 -6.56 -32.93 4.32
C ILE A 60 -6.69 -31.41 4.30
N VAL A 61 -5.65 -30.70 3.90
CA VAL A 61 -5.60 -29.24 3.95
C VAL A 61 -6.40 -28.63 2.79
N ASN A 62 -7.45 -27.88 3.14
CA ASN A 62 -8.29 -27.07 2.26
C ASN A 62 -8.21 -25.58 2.67
N GLN A 63 -8.92 -24.70 1.95
CA GLN A 63 -8.85 -23.25 2.20
C GLN A 63 -9.37 -22.86 3.60
N GLU A 64 -10.33 -23.60 4.16
CA GLU A 64 -10.96 -23.30 5.43
C GLU A 64 -10.12 -23.78 6.63
N ASN A 65 -9.56 -24.98 6.56
CA ASN A 65 -8.76 -25.56 7.65
C ASN A 65 -7.28 -25.17 7.61
N ASN A 66 -6.80 -24.53 6.53
CA ASN A 66 -5.42 -24.05 6.42
C ASN A 66 -5.01 -23.15 7.60
N LYS A 67 -5.98 -22.45 8.22
CA LYS A 67 -5.73 -21.69 9.44
C LYS A 67 -5.19 -22.56 10.58
N LYS A 68 -5.77 -23.74 10.81
CA LYS A 68 -5.30 -24.69 11.86
C LYS A 68 -3.85 -25.13 11.60
N LEU A 69 -3.49 -25.37 10.34
CA LEU A 69 -2.12 -25.72 9.96
C LEU A 69 -1.13 -24.57 10.25
N LEU A 70 -1.54 -23.33 9.95
CA LEU A 70 -0.74 -22.15 10.27
C LEU A 70 -0.63 -21.93 11.79
N ASP A 71 -1.70 -22.16 12.55
CA ASP A 71 -1.69 -22.05 14.01
C ASP A 71 -0.71 -23.06 14.64
N LEU A 72 -0.59 -24.27 14.08
CA LEU A 72 0.44 -25.25 14.48
C LEU A 72 1.85 -24.78 14.12
N GLU A 73 2.06 -24.23 12.92
CA GLU A 73 3.35 -23.65 12.55
C GLU A 73 3.73 -22.53 13.52
N ASP A 74 2.78 -21.65 13.86
CA ASP A 74 2.95 -20.54 14.78
C ASP A 74 3.30 -21.01 16.20
N PHE A 75 2.65 -22.08 16.67
CA PHE A 75 2.99 -22.74 17.94
C PHE A 75 4.46 -23.17 17.98
N TYR A 76 4.96 -23.83 16.93
CA TYR A 76 6.36 -24.25 16.87
C TYR A 76 7.32 -23.07 16.69
N LEU A 77 6.95 -22.03 15.94
CA LEU A 77 7.76 -20.81 15.81
C LEU A 77 7.95 -20.12 17.16
N LYS A 78 6.87 -19.97 17.93
CA LYS A 78 6.89 -19.31 19.25
C LYS A 78 7.55 -20.16 20.32
N SER A 79 7.41 -21.48 20.24
CA SER A 79 7.97 -22.40 21.24
C SER A 79 9.47 -22.65 21.04
N LEU A 80 9.92 -22.75 19.79
CA LEU A 80 11.31 -23.14 19.47
C LEU A 80 12.19 -21.94 19.09
N LEU A 81 11.62 -20.82 18.65
CA LEU A 81 12.37 -19.60 18.26
C LEU A 81 13.51 -19.88 17.26
N PRO A 82 13.20 -20.41 16.07
CA PRO A 82 14.20 -20.82 15.07
C PRO A 82 15.01 -19.65 14.48
N ASP A 83 16.32 -19.85 14.33
CA ASP A 83 17.26 -18.84 13.80
C ASP A 83 17.03 -18.46 12.33
N TYR A 84 16.54 -19.41 11.52
CA TYR A 84 16.44 -19.22 10.07
C TYR A 84 15.10 -18.65 9.61
N ASN A 85 14.15 -18.46 10.52
CA ASN A 85 12.86 -17.83 10.22
C ASN A 85 12.97 -16.32 10.42
N ILE A 86 12.70 -15.54 9.36
CA ILE A 86 12.67 -14.08 9.44
C ILE A 86 11.39 -13.58 10.11
N LEU A 87 10.29 -14.29 9.85
CA LEU A 87 8.97 -13.97 10.38
C LEU A 87 8.74 -14.77 11.65
N THR A 88 8.28 -14.08 12.69
CA THR A 88 7.97 -14.66 14.00
C THR A 88 6.57 -15.27 14.07
N GLU A 89 5.72 -14.93 13.10
CA GLU A 89 4.34 -15.43 12.99
C GLU A 89 4.15 -16.19 11.67
N ALA A 90 3.39 -17.29 11.73
CA ALA A 90 3.06 -18.06 10.54
C ALA A 90 2.12 -17.27 9.61
N GLY A 91 2.42 -17.27 8.31
CA GLY A 91 1.56 -16.64 7.28
C GLY A 91 1.45 -15.11 7.35
N SER A 92 2.11 -14.46 8.32
CA SER A 92 1.99 -13.03 8.58
C SER A 92 3.37 -12.37 8.57
N SER A 93 3.46 -11.21 7.91
CA SER A 93 4.63 -10.31 8.03
C SER A 93 4.43 -9.22 9.08
N PHE A 94 3.39 -9.35 9.91
CA PHE A 94 3.08 -8.39 10.96
C PHE A 94 4.26 -8.25 11.92
N GLY A 95 4.60 -7.00 12.24
CA GLY A 95 5.76 -6.68 13.08
C GLY A 95 7.12 -6.68 12.37
N TYR A 96 7.26 -7.26 11.17
CA TYR A 96 8.52 -7.19 10.42
C TYR A 96 8.79 -5.76 9.95
N LYS A 97 9.89 -5.18 10.43
CA LYS A 97 10.38 -3.88 9.97
C LYS A 97 11.58 -4.10 9.06
N HIS A 98 11.52 -3.53 7.86
CA HIS A 98 12.69 -3.50 6.98
C HIS A 98 13.89 -2.87 7.70
N THR A 99 15.08 -3.42 7.51
CA THR A 99 16.32 -2.75 7.94
C THR A 99 16.51 -1.44 7.19
N GLU A 100 17.28 -0.51 7.75
CA GLU A 100 17.55 0.78 7.10
C GLU A 100 18.21 0.60 5.73
N VAL A 101 19.18 -0.31 5.63
CA VAL A 101 19.82 -0.68 4.35
C VAL A 101 18.79 -1.15 3.32
N ASN A 102 17.82 -1.98 3.72
CA ASN A 102 16.76 -2.44 2.82
C ASN A 102 15.84 -1.28 2.41
N ARG A 103 15.47 -0.39 3.33
CA ARG A 103 14.69 0.82 2.99
C ARG A 103 15.41 1.71 2.00
N ILE A 104 16.72 1.93 2.18
CA ILE A 104 17.54 2.73 1.26
C ILE A 104 17.56 2.08 -0.13
N LYS A 105 17.79 0.77 -0.22
CA LYS A 105 17.78 0.04 -1.50
C LYS A 105 16.41 0.10 -2.19
N MET A 106 15.33 -0.05 -1.42
CA MET A 106 13.96 0.09 -1.94
C MET A 106 13.72 1.50 -2.48
N LYS A 107 14.16 2.54 -1.77
CA LYS A 107 14.04 3.94 -2.21
C LYS A 107 14.89 4.21 -3.44
N ALA A 108 16.10 3.65 -3.53
CA ALA A 108 16.98 3.81 -4.69
C ALA A 108 16.36 3.30 -6.00
N ASN A 109 15.48 2.29 -5.94
CA ASN A 109 14.74 1.81 -7.10
C ASN A 109 13.74 2.83 -7.67
N TYR A 110 13.37 3.87 -6.91
CA TYR A 110 12.45 4.93 -7.33
C TYR A 110 13.21 6.26 -7.54
N SER A 111 14.35 6.20 -8.22
CA SER A 111 15.11 7.40 -8.56
C SER A 111 14.35 8.29 -9.54
N GLU A 112 14.63 9.60 -9.47
CA GLU A 112 14.10 10.60 -10.41
C GLU A 112 14.46 10.25 -11.86
N LYS A 113 15.67 9.75 -12.09
CA LYS A 113 16.12 9.26 -13.40
C LYS A 113 15.20 8.17 -13.95
N ARG A 114 14.88 7.16 -13.13
CA ARG A 114 13.96 6.08 -13.54
C ARG A 114 12.55 6.61 -13.79
N ARG A 115 12.06 7.52 -12.94
CA ARG A 115 10.74 8.15 -13.12
C ARG A 115 10.66 8.87 -14.47
N GLU A 116 11.73 9.58 -14.83
CA GLU A 116 11.85 10.30 -16.09
C GLU A 116 11.94 9.34 -17.29
N GLU A 117 12.73 8.27 -17.18
CA GLU A 117 12.83 7.22 -18.21
C GLU A 117 11.48 6.53 -18.46
N ILE A 118 10.74 6.17 -17.42
CA ILE A 118 9.41 5.56 -17.58
C ILE A 118 8.42 6.58 -18.15
N GLY A 119 8.49 7.83 -17.70
CA GLY A 119 7.64 8.90 -18.20
C GLY A 119 7.87 9.15 -19.70
N SER A 120 9.13 9.18 -20.14
CA SER A 120 9.49 9.45 -21.53
C SER A 120 8.97 8.40 -22.50
N LEU A 121 8.83 7.14 -22.08
CA LEU A 121 8.23 6.07 -22.90
C LEU A 121 6.82 6.39 -23.39
N ASN A 122 6.08 7.23 -22.67
CA ASN A 122 4.71 7.60 -22.99
C ASN A 122 4.56 9.04 -23.51
N ARG A 123 5.60 9.88 -23.41
CA ARG A 123 5.55 11.25 -23.93
C ARG A 123 5.51 11.23 -25.47
N GLY A 124 4.62 12.04 -26.04
CA GLY A 124 4.46 12.17 -27.49
C GLY A 124 3.70 11.02 -28.15
N LYS A 125 3.31 9.96 -27.42
CA LYS A 125 2.42 8.93 -27.96
C LYS A 125 0.98 9.44 -27.99
N THR A 126 0.32 9.26 -29.13
CA THR A 126 -1.11 9.45 -29.28
C THR A 126 -1.83 8.11 -29.16
N LEU A 127 -3.02 8.14 -28.58
CA LEU A 127 -3.88 6.96 -28.49
C LEU A 127 -4.58 6.73 -29.84
N SER A 128 -4.89 5.48 -30.17
CA SER A 128 -5.72 5.17 -31.34
C SER A 128 -7.15 5.68 -31.13
N SER A 129 -7.84 5.97 -32.24
CA SER A 129 -9.26 6.38 -32.21
C SER A 129 -10.16 5.38 -31.47
N GLU A 130 -9.91 4.08 -31.65
CA GLU A 130 -10.61 3.01 -30.94
C GLU A 130 -10.38 3.08 -29.42
N THR A 131 -9.14 3.31 -28.98
CA THR A 131 -8.82 3.45 -27.54
C THR A 131 -9.50 4.69 -26.96
N ILE A 132 -9.51 5.80 -27.71
CA ILE A 132 -10.19 7.02 -27.28
C ILE A 132 -11.69 6.77 -27.11
N GLU A 133 -12.31 6.05 -28.05
CA GLU A 133 -13.75 5.76 -27.99
C GLU A 133 -14.11 4.83 -26.82
N THR A 134 -13.33 3.77 -26.60
CA THR A 134 -13.54 2.86 -25.45
C THR A 134 -13.38 3.58 -24.10
N MET A 135 -12.41 4.49 -23.99
CA MET A 135 -12.27 5.36 -22.82
C MET A 135 -13.47 6.29 -22.65
N ARG A 136 -13.99 6.86 -23.74
CA ARG A 136 -15.19 7.72 -23.73
C ARG A 136 -16.42 6.96 -23.24
N GLN A 137 -16.67 5.77 -23.78
CA GLN A 137 -17.79 4.92 -23.35
C GLN A 137 -17.68 4.54 -21.87
N SER A 138 -16.47 4.18 -21.41
CA SER A 138 -16.22 3.88 -20.00
C SER A 138 -16.49 5.08 -19.09
N ALA A 139 -16.15 6.29 -19.53
CA ALA A 139 -16.40 7.52 -18.79
C ALA A 139 -17.89 7.87 -18.72
N LEU A 140 -18.63 7.69 -19.82
CA LEU A 140 -20.09 7.90 -19.86
C LEU A 140 -20.84 6.90 -18.99
N ASN A 141 -20.36 5.67 -18.91
CA ASN A 141 -20.94 4.61 -18.08
C ASN A 141 -20.52 4.67 -16.61
N ARG A 142 -19.66 5.61 -16.21
CA ARG A 142 -19.21 5.75 -14.83
C ARG A 142 -20.38 6.21 -13.96
N LYS A 143 -20.86 5.32 -13.08
CA LYS A 143 -21.86 5.66 -12.07
C LYS A 143 -21.33 6.78 -11.16
N PRO A 144 -22.17 7.74 -10.77
CA PRO A 144 -21.79 8.72 -9.76
C PRO A 144 -21.39 7.99 -8.47
N LEU A 145 -20.37 8.51 -7.81
CA LEU A 145 -19.94 8.01 -6.51
C LEU A 145 -21.02 8.39 -5.50
N ASP A 146 -21.64 7.37 -4.90
CA ASP A 146 -22.59 7.55 -3.81
C ASP A 146 -21.82 7.52 -2.49
N TYR A 147 -21.66 8.69 -1.88
CA TYR A 147 -20.95 8.85 -0.62
C TYR A 147 -21.97 8.92 0.52
N THR A 148 -21.69 8.21 1.61
CA THR A 148 -22.46 8.38 2.85
C THR A 148 -22.36 9.82 3.35
N GLU A 149 -23.37 10.31 4.05
CA GLU A 149 -23.37 11.66 4.64
C GLU A 149 -22.11 11.91 5.49
N GLN A 150 -21.71 10.92 6.28
CA GLN A 150 -20.48 10.96 7.07
C GLN A 150 -19.21 11.07 6.19
N GLY A 151 -19.19 10.40 5.04
CA GLY A 151 -18.11 10.50 4.05
C GLY A 151 -18.01 11.92 3.48
N VAL A 152 -19.14 12.53 3.13
CA VAL A 152 -19.19 13.92 2.65
C VAL A 152 -18.71 14.90 3.72
N LEU A 153 -19.16 14.74 4.97
CA LEU A 153 -18.69 15.55 6.10
C LEU A 153 -17.19 15.41 6.33
N ASN A 154 -16.65 14.19 6.26
CA ASN A 154 -15.21 13.95 6.39
C ASN A 154 -14.40 14.60 5.27
N MET A 155 -14.90 14.62 4.03
CA MET A 155 -14.26 15.35 2.93
C MET A 155 -14.25 16.87 3.16
N LYS A 156 -15.33 17.41 3.76
CA LYS A 156 -15.44 18.83 4.09
C LYS A 156 -14.47 19.28 5.20
N LYS A 157 -14.06 18.42 6.14
CA LYS A 157 -13.18 18.77 7.27
C LYS A 157 -11.86 19.44 6.88
N ASN A 158 -11.30 19.07 5.73
CA ASN A 158 -10.04 19.64 5.23
C ASN A 158 -10.25 20.83 4.28
N SER A 159 -11.49 21.29 4.11
CA SER A 159 -11.78 22.46 3.31
C SER A 159 -11.22 23.70 3.99
N LYS A 160 -10.62 24.59 3.19
CA LYS A 160 -10.12 25.87 3.70
C LYS A 160 -11.29 26.85 3.87
N PRO A 161 -11.55 27.33 5.10
CA PRO A 161 -12.58 28.34 5.32
C PRO A 161 -12.24 29.67 4.63
N ILE A 162 -13.27 30.40 4.25
CA ILE A 162 -13.19 31.67 3.52
C ILE A 162 -13.98 32.72 4.26
N ILE A 163 -13.37 33.89 4.40
CA ILE A 163 -14.03 35.10 4.85
C ILE A 163 -14.40 35.96 3.65
N VAL A 164 -15.64 36.44 3.64
CA VAL A 164 -16.15 37.37 2.63
C VAL A 164 -16.44 38.68 3.33
N LYS A 165 -15.88 39.76 2.80
CA LYS A 165 -16.03 41.13 3.32
C LYS A 165 -16.62 42.03 2.26
N GLU A 166 -17.30 43.08 2.68
CA GLU A 166 -17.63 44.21 1.80
C GLU A 166 -16.39 45.08 1.54
N LEU A 167 -16.50 46.00 0.56
CA LEU A 167 -15.41 46.92 0.21
C LEU A 167 -14.98 47.83 1.36
N ASN A 168 -15.88 48.08 2.32
CA ASN A 168 -15.60 48.83 3.55
C ASN A 168 -14.94 47.97 4.66
N ASN A 169 -14.51 46.75 4.35
CA ASN A 169 -13.96 45.75 5.27
C ASN A 169 -14.91 45.18 6.33
N THR A 170 -16.22 45.46 6.24
CA THR A 170 -17.23 44.81 7.09
C THR A 170 -17.35 43.34 6.71
N VAL A 171 -17.37 42.44 7.71
CA VAL A 171 -17.52 41.00 7.46
C VAL A 171 -18.95 40.72 7.00
N TYR A 172 -19.09 40.19 5.79
CA TYR A 172 -20.37 39.75 5.24
C TYR A 172 -20.71 38.33 5.72
N GLY A 173 -19.71 37.45 5.76
CA GLY A 173 -19.88 36.09 6.24
C GLY A 173 -18.60 35.27 6.20
N GLU A 174 -18.61 34.20 7.00
CA GLU A 174 -17.56 33.20 7.07
C GLU A 174 -18.13 31.86 6.61
N PHE A 175 -17.44 31.22 5.68
CA PHE A 175 -17.87 29.98 5.05
C PHE A 175 -16.82 28.91 5.27
N ASN A 176 -17.25 27.67 5.54
CA ASN A 176 -16.31 26.58 5.80
C ASN A 176 -15.63 26.07 4.52
N SER A 177 -16.11 26.45 3.34
CA SER A 177 -15.54 26.05 2.06
C SER A 177 -15.79 27.05 0.92
N ILE A 178 -15.01 26.91 -0.16
CA ILE A 178 -15.24 27.63 -1.43
C ILE A 178 -16.62 27.34 -2.01
N VAL A 179 -17.14 26.12 -1.81
CA VAL A 179 -18.43 25.69 -2.37
C VAL A 179 -19.57 26.46 -1.71
N GLU A 180 -19.57 26.51 -0.37
CA GLU A 180 -20.58 27.23 0.41
C GLU A 180 -20.55 28.74 0.12
N ALA A 181 -19.34 29.33 0.03
CA ALA A 181 -19.19 30.73 -0.37
C ALA A 181 -19.69 30.99 -1.81
N ALA A 182 -19.47 30.05 -2.72
CA ALA A 182 -19.90 30.18 -4.12
C ALA A 182 -21.42 30.13 -4.25
N GLU A 183 -22.08 29.24 -3.51
CA GLU A 183 -23.54 29.14 -3.43
C GLU A 183 -24.15 30.41 -2.83
N ALA A 184 -23.64 30.89 -1.70
CA ALA A 184 -24.13 32.10 -1.04
C ALA A 184 -23.98 33.36 -1.92
N LEU A 185 -22.89 33.46 -2.69
CA LEU A 185 -22.61 34.60 -3.57
C LEU A 185 -23.14 34.41 -5.01
N ASN A 186 -23.90 33.32 -5.24
CA ASN A 186 -24.44 32.92 -6.54
C ASN A 186 -23.40 33.03 -7.67
N CYS A 187 -22.28 32.32 -7.52
CA CYS A 187 -21.18 32.31 -8.47
C CYS A 187 -20.54 30.93 -8.58
N SER A 188 -19.63 30.75 -9.54
CA SER A 188 -18.93 29.46 -9.67
C SER A 188 -17.76 29.36 -8.68
N THR A 189 -17.48 28.16 -8.20
CA THR A 189 -16.30 27.87 -7.36
C THR A 189 -14.99 28.29 -8.04
N LYS A 190 -14.91 28.17 -9.37
CA LYS A 190 -13.77 28.64 -10.18
C LYS A 190 -13.58 30.16 -10.10
N THR A 191 -14.66 30.93 -10.00
CA THR A 191 -14.60 32.40 -9.89
C THR A 191 -13.95 32.80 -8.57
N ILE A 192 -14.36 32.19 -7.46
CA ILE A 192 -13.74 32.43 -6.14
C ILE A 192 -12.27 31.99 -6.14
N GLN A 193 -11.97 30.80 -6.66
CA GLN A 193 -10.58 30.30 -6.76
C GLN A 193 -9.66 31.23 -7.56
N ARG A 194 -10.14 31.78 -8.67
CA ARG A 194 -9.39 32.75 -9.48
C ARG A 194 -9.18 34.06 -8.70
N THR A 195 -10.22 34.53 -8.03
CA THR A 195 -10.18 35.77 -7.24
C THR A 195 -9.20 35.66 -6.06
N LEU A 196 -9.14 34.52 -5.39
CA LEU A 196 -8.17 34.29 -4.29
C LEU A 196 -6.70 34.34 -4.76
N LYS A 197 -6.44 34.16 -6.06
CA LYS A 197 -5.10 34.26 -6.65
C LYS A 197 -4.77 35.68 -7.11
N THR A 198 -5.76 36.56 -7.27
CA THR A 198 -5.51 37.94 -7.69
C THR A 198 -5.09 38.78 -6.48
N PRO A 199 -4.20 39.77 -6.65
CA PRO A 199 -3.78 40.64 -5.56
C PRO A 199 -4.93 41.44 -4.94
N SER A 200 -5.89 41.89 -5.76
CA SER A 200 -7.03 42.71 -5.30
C SER A 200 -8.07 41.92 -4.52
N LYS A 201 -8.12 40.59 -4.69
CA LYS A 201 -9.11 39.67 -4.09
C LYS A 201 -10.57 40.12 -4.22
N THR A 202 -10.85 40.96 -5.21
CA THR A 202 -12.16 41.57 -5.41
C THR A 202 -13.04 40.66 -6.26
N LEU A 203 -14.15 40.22 -5.70
CA LEU A 203 -15.14 39.37 -6.36
C LEU A 203 -16.35 40.22 -6.77
N LYS A 204 -16.72 40.16 -8.05
CA LYS A 204 -17.87 40.88 -8.64
C LYS A 204 -17.88 42.39 -8.36
N GLY A 205 -16.72 43.01 -8.10
CA GLY A 205 -16.62 44.43 -7.78
C GLY A 205 -17.31 44.86 -6.47
N ARG A 206 -17.76 43.92 -5.63
CA ARG A 206 -18.54 44.19 -4.42
C ARG A 206 -17.94 43.56 -3.17
N TRP A 207 -17.32 42.40 -3.31
CA TRP A 207 -16.83 41.61 -2.18
C TRP A 207 -15.32 41.48 -2.22
N ILE A 208 -14.70 41.39 -1.05
CA ILE A 208 -13.30 40.99 -0.87
C ILE A 208 -13.33 39.59 -0.26
N VAL A 209 -12.65 38.63 -0.90
CA VAL A 209 -12.62 37.24 -0.44
C VAL A 209 -11.21 36.85 0.00
N ASP A 210 -11.07 36.24 1.18
CA ASP A 210 -9.78 35.74 1.65
C ASP A 210 -9.93 34.41 2.38
N TYR A 211 -8.83 33.66 2.50
CA TYR A 211 -8.82 32.51 3.40
C TYR A 211 -8.86 32.98 4.85
N PHE A 212 -9.59 32.26 5.69
CA PHE A 212 -9.48 32.44 7.14
C PHE A 212 -8.05 32.12 7.58
N LYS A 213 -7.50 32.91 8.49
CA LYS A 213 -6.16 32.68 9.06
C LYS A 213 -6.21 31.74 10.25
#